data_AF-A0A970TW47-F1
#
_entry.id   AF-A0A970TW47-F1
#
_cell.length_a   1.000
_cell.length_b   1.000
_cell.length_c   1.000
_cell.angle_alpha   90.00
_cell.angle_beta   90.00
_cell.angle_gamma   90.00
#
_symmetry.space_group_name_H-M   'P 1'
#
loop_
_entity.id
_entity.type
_entity.pdbx_description
1 polymer ?
#
loop_
_entity_poly.entity_id
_entity_poly.type
_entity_poly.pdbx_seq_one_letter_code
_entity_poly.pdbx_strand_id
1 'polypeptide(L)'
;MRGEPQVPIDWANTPTGFVTAQRLKYLVGLGALVKLFDDSEKSPTDRESLLRDAISDQGASIQLRLGDEYYVTDMDVPKYLSASEDSLQIPGGQFALLKTHERVEVPRDYMALISLRSGTKLKGLVNVSGFHVDPNYEGPIQYGVFNAGPTTIVLRRRDPLFLVFFYRLAESAEKEYCYGGKPKERLDGGLISALKGRPVSLASLDKDVDSLKLQVRIFIGLFGTLFAAVVALIVKVVADS
;
A
#
# COMPACT_ATOMS: atom_id res chain seq x y z
N MET A 1 37.59 -30.47 4.88
CA MET A 1 36.74 -29.44 5.51
C MET A 1 37.65 -28.32 5.97
N ARG A 2 37.81 -27.26 5.18
CA ARG A 2 38.65 -26.10 5.52
C ARG A 2 37.73 -25.03 6.09
N GLY A 3 37.85 -24.76 7.38
CA GLY A 3 37.12 -23.68 8.05
C GLY A 3 37.53 -22.35 7.44
N GLU A 4 36.53 -21.54 7.08
CA GLU A 4 36.76 -20.16 6.67
C GLU A 4 37.35 -19.35 7.84
N PRO A 5 38.32 -18.45 7.59
CA PRO A 5 38.90 -17.64 8.64
C PRO A 5 37.86 -16.63 9.14
N GLN A 6 37.52 -16.70 10.42
CA GLN A 6 36.79 -15.66 11.14
C GLN A 6 37.68 -14.41 11.19
N VAL A 7 37.40 -13.44 10.33
CA VAL A 7 38.01 -12.11 10.40
C VAL A 7 37.47 -11.43 11.67
N PRO A 8 38.33 -10.90 12.56
CA PRO A 8 37.89 -10.15 13.73
C PRO A 8 37.10 -8.92 13.28
N ILE A 9 35.88 -8.75 13.81
CA ILE A 9 35.04 -7.58 13.50
C ILE A 9 35.65 -6.36 14.17
N ASP A 10 36.17 -5.42 13.37
CA ASP A 10 36.64 -4.11 13.79
C ASP A 10 35.45 -3.17 14.03
N TRP A 11 35.09 -2.99 15.30
CA TRP A 11 33.94 -2.19 15.71
C TRP A 11 34.11 -0.68 15.46
N ALA A 12 35.35 -0.18 15.33
CA ALA A 12 35.62 1.24 15.07
C ALA A 12 35.40 1.65 13.60
N ASN A 13 35.36 0.68 12.68
CA ASN A 13 35.21 0.89 11.23
C ASN A 13 33.88 0.33 10.66
N THR A 14 32.86 0.13 11.49
CA THR A 14 31.58 -0.41 11.02
C THR A 14 30.81 0.66 10.23
N PRO A 15 30.50 0.51 8.93
CA PRO A 15 29.90 1.59 8.16
C PRO A 15 28.45 1.86 8.59
N THR A 16 28.10 3.14 8.68
CA THR A 16 26.72 3.62 8.51
C THR A 16 26.20 3.16 7.14
N GLY A 17 24.98 2.64 7.08
CA GLY A 17 24.51 1.99 5.85
C GLY A 17 23.30 1.09 6.01
N PHE A 18 22.86 0.55 4.88
CA PHE A 18 21.81 -0.47 4.83
C PHE A 18 22.26 -1.75 5.53
N VAL A 19 21.35 -2.36 6.28
CA VAL A 19 21.64 -3.62 6.97
C VAL A 19 21.72 -4.77 5.95
N THR A 20 22.84 -5.51 5.95
CA THR A 20 23.05 -6.68 5.09
C THR A 20 22.24 -7.89 5.56
N ALA A 21 22.08 -8.90 4.69
CA ALA A 21 21.34 -10.13 4.97
C ALA A 21 21.81 -10.84 6.24
N GLN A 22 23.13 -10.93 6.39
CA GLN A 22 23.77 -11.59 7.52
C GLN A 22 23.50 -10.82 8.83
N ARG A 23 23.43 -9.48 8.74
CA ARG A 23 23.12 -8.63 9.90
C ARG A 23 21.64 -8.57 10.22
N LEU A 24 20.74 -8.66 9.23
CA LEU A 24 19.31 -8.86 9.45
C LEU A 24 19.07 -10.19 10.18
N LYS A 25 19.69 -11.29 9.72
CA LYS A 25 19.62 -12.60 10.39
C LYS A 25 20.14 -12.55 11.84
N TYR A 26 21.21 -11.79 12.08
CA TYR A 26 21.75 -11.56 13.42
C TYR A 26 20.81 -10.75 14.31
N LEU A 27 20.25 -9.65 13.81
CA LEU A 27 19.28 -8.82 14.55
C LEU A 27 17.97 -9.57 14.86
N VAL A 28 17.56 -10.48 13.96
CA VAL A 28 16.49 -11.44 14.21
C VAL A 28 16.87 -12.39 15.34
N GLY A 29 18.05 -13.03 15.28
CA GLY A 29 18.49 -13.95 16.35
C GLY A 29 18.77 -13.29 17.71
N LEU A 30 18.92 -11.97 17.76
CA LEU A 30 19.08 -11.20 19.01
C LEU A 30 17.75 -10.79 19.66
N GLY A 31 16.59 -11.10 19.07
CA GLY A 31 15.32 -10.64 19.60
C GLY A 31 14.94 -9.21 19.19
N ALA A 32 15.87 -8.41 18.67
CA ALA A 32 15.67 -7.00 18.34
C ALA A 32 14.65 -6.79 17.21
N LEU A 33 14.52 -7.77 16.30
CA LEU A 33 13.53 -7.79 15.23
C LEU A 33 12.45 -8.87 15.43
N VAL A 34 12.47 -9.62 16.54
CA VAL A 34 11.52 -10.73 16.78
C VAL A 34 10.08 -10.23 16.95
N LYS A 35 9.90 -8.96 17.36
CA LYS A 35 8.57 -8.35 17.43
C LYS A 35 7.97 -7.99 16.06
N LEU A 36 8.73 -8.03 14.95
CA LEU A 36 8.22 -7.82 13.59
C LEU A 36 7.07 -8.77 13.25
N PHE A 37 7.21 -10.04 13.62
CA PHE A 37 6.22 -11.08 13.35
C PHE A 37 5.44 -11.37 14.61
N ASP A 38 4.75 -10.35 15.13
CA ASP A 38 3.75 -10.53 16.17
C ASP A 38 2.48 -11.12 15.55
N ASP A 39 2.54 -12.40 15.21
CA ASP A 39 1.37 -13.23 15.03
C ASP A 39 1.06 -13.83 16.39
N SER A 40 0.05 -13.30 17.10
CA SER A 40 -0.38 -13.80 18.41
C SER A 40 -0.79 -15.28 18.40
N GLU A 41 -0.88 -15.87 17.22
CA GLU A 41 -1.22 -17.28 16.97
C GLU A 41 0.02 -18.21 16.90
N LYS A 42 1.26 -17.71 16.90
CA LYS A 42 2.47 -18.53 16.67
C LYS A 42 3.54 -18.43 17.77
N SER A 43 4.16 -19.58 18.04
CA SER A 43 5.26 -19.75 19.00
C SER A 43 6.48 -18.89 18.63
N PRO A 44 7.26 -18.36 19.59
CA PRO A 44 8.47 -17.59 19.34
C PRO A 44 9.48 -18.26 18.38
N THR A 45 9.63 -19.58 18.45
CA THR A 45 10.51 -20.35 17.55
C THR A 45 10.03 -20.31 16.10
N ASP A 46 8.72 -20.33 15.88
CA ASP A 46 8.14 -20.23 14.54
C ASP A 46 8.30 -18.83 13.96
N ARG A 47 8.31 -17.79 14.82
CA ARG A 47 8.50 -16.39 14.40
C ARG A 47 9.89 -16.14 13.83
N GLU A 48 10.93 -16.73 14.41
CA GLU A 48 12.29 -16.62 13.86
C GLU A 48 12.45 -17.31 12.50
N SER A 49 11.81 -18.48 12.33
CA SER A 49 11.80 -19.16 11.03
C SER A 49 11.09 -18.32 9.98
N LEU A 50 9.91 -17.79 10.30
CA LEU A 50 9.14 -16.93 9.40
C LEU A 50 9.91 -15.66 9.03
N LEU A 51 10.62 -15.06 9.99
CA LEU A 51 11.48 -13.91 9.74
C LEU A 51 12.60 -14.23 8.76
N ARG A 52 13.25 -15.40 8.91
CA ARG A 52 14.30 -15.85 7.99
C ARG A 52 13.76 -16.07 6.58
N ASP A 53 12.57 -16.64 6.47
CA ASP A 53 11.90 -16.88 5.19
C ASP A 53 11.40 -15.59 4.53
N ALA A 54 11.09 -14.57 5.34
CA ALA A 54 10.65 -13.26 4.86
C ALA A 54 11.81 -12.37 4.37
N ILE A 55 13.07 -12.75 4.63
CA ILE A 55 14.22 -12.01 4.08
C ILE A 55 14.21 -12.17 2.56
N SER A 56 14.17 -11.05 1.85
CA SER A 56 14.28 -11.01 0.39
C SER A 56 15.51 -11.75 -0.12
N ASP A 57 15.45 -12.26 -1.36
CA ASP A 57 16.57 -12.99 -1.98
C ASP A 57 17.87 -12.16 -2.04
N GLN A 58 17.74 -10.83 -2.21
CA GLN A 58 18.87 -9.89 -2.18
C GLN A 58 19.41 -9.70 -0.75
N GLY A 59 18.63 -10.07 0.25
CA GLY A 59 18.99 -10.01 1.65
C GLY A 59 19.08 -8.60 2.23
N ALA A 60 18.58 -7.58 1.53
CA ALA A 60 18.61 -6.19 1.98
C ALA A 60 17.30 -5.71 2.61
N SER A 61 16.23 -6.50 2.47
CA SER A 61 14.89 -6.14 2.95
C SER A 61 14.14 -7.33 3.52
N ILE A 62 13.14 -7.04 4.35
CA ILE A 62 12.18 -8.01 4.87
C ILE A 62 10.85 -7.78 4.16
N GLN A 63 10.25 -8.86 3.67
CA GLN A 63 8.93 -8.84 3.05
C GLN A 63 7.85 -8.80 4.13
N LEU A 64 6.98 -7.80 4.07
CA LEU A 64 5.79 -7.70 4.93
C LEU A 64 4.54 -7.98 4.11
N ARG A 65 3.53 -8.52 4.78
CA ARG A 65 2.30 -8.98 4.18
C ARG A 65 1.18 -7.96 4.36
N LEU A 66 0.19 -8.03 3.47
CA LEU A 66 -1.02 -7.26 3.59
C LEU A 66 -1.81 -7.69 4.84
N GLY A 67 -2.12 -6.73 5.70
CA GLY A 67 -2.93 -6.90 6.89
C GLY A 67 -4.42 -7.09 6.59
N ASP A 68 -5.19 -7.17 7.66
CA ASP A 68 -6.61 -7.52 7.57
C ASP A 68 -7.51 -6.30 7.46
N GLU A 69 -7.01 -5.07 7.60
CA GLU A 69 -7.82 -3.84 7.54
C GLU A 69 -7.38 -2.96 6.38
N TYR A 70 -8.35 -2.45 5.61
CA TYR A 70 -8.10 -1.55 4.49
C TYR A 70 -9.23 -0.54 4.33
N TYR A 71 -8.92 0.56 3.65
CA TYR A 71 -9.88 1.57 3.22
C TYR A 71 -9.63 1.91 1.76
N VAL A 72 -10.69 2.13 0.97
CA VAL A 72 -10.64 2.66 -0.40
C VAL A 72 -11.59 3.84 -0.48
N THR A 73 -11.24 4.88 -1.23
CA THR A 73 -12.03 6.13 -1.29
C THR A 73 -13.47 5.99 -1.76
N ASP A 74 -13.80 4.91 -2.47
CA ASP A 74 -15.16 4.59 -2.89
C ASP A 74 -16.01 3.96 -1.75
N MET A 75 -15.51 3.97 -0.51
CA MET A 75 -16.13 3.34 0.64
C MET A 75 -16.42 4.37 1.74
N ASP A 76 -17.51 4.14 2.48
CA ASP A 76 -17.90 5.01 3.60
C ASP A 76 -17.05 4.78 4.85
N VAL A 77 -16.67 3.52 5.09
CA VAL A 77 -15.95 3.04 6.26
C VAL A 77 -14.88 2.01 5.86
N PRO A 78 -13.80 1.85 6.65
CA PRO A 78 -12.84 0.76 6.47
C PRO A 78 -13.50 -0.62 6.51
N LYS A 79 -12.96 -1.56 5.74
CA LYS A 79 -13.36 -2.97 5.75
C LYS A 79 -12.24 -3.86 6.26
N TYR A 80 -12.65 -5.08 6.61
CA TYR A 80 -11.73 -6.14 7.01
C TYR A 80 -11.74 -7.27 5.99
N LEU A 81 -10.55 -7.76 5.64
CA LEU A 81 -10.37 -9.00 4.91
C LEU A 81 -10.51 -10.19 5.87
N SER A 82 -11.13 -11.25 5.38
CA SER A 82 -11.36 -12.49 6.12
C SER A 82 -10.95 -13.69 5.28
N ALA A 83 -11.15 -14.90 5.79
CA ALA A 83 -10.90 -16.12 5.01
C ALA A 83 -11.90 -16.30 3.85
N SER A 84 -13.12 -15.77 3.98
CA SER A 84 -14.15 -15.85 2.93
C SER A 84 -14.08 -14.68 1.94
N GLU A 85 -13.58 -13.52 2.40
CA GLU A 85 -13.34 -12.34 1.58
C GLU A 85 -11.86 -11.96 1.70
N ASP A 86 -11.02 -12.70 0.98
CA ASP A 86 -9.57 -12.65 1.08
C ASP A 86 -8.91 -11.65 0.14
N SER A 87 -9.69 -10.90 -0.64
CA SER A 87 -9.16 -9.95 -1.62
C SER A 87 -9.83 -8.59 -1.54
N LEU A 88 -9.02 -7.55 -1.77
CA LEU A 88 -9.49 -6.18 -1.95
C LEU A 88 -9.19 -5.71 -3.37
N GLN A 89 -10.00 -4.76 -3.83
CA GLN A 89 -9.88 -4.17 -5.16
C GLN A 89 -9.66 -2.67 -5.02
N ILE A 90 -8.63 -2.17 -5.71
CA ILE A 90 -8.34 -0.74 -5.81
C ILE A 90 -8.58 -0.34 -7.26
N PRO A 91 -9.75 0.23 -7.60
CA PRO A 91 -10.03 0.71 -8.96
C PRO A 91 -9.03 1.79 -9.39
N GLY A 92 -8.82 1.92 -10.71
CA GLY A 92 -8.02 3.00 -11.27
C GLY A 92 -8.52 4.37 -10.81
N GLY A 93 -7.62 5.24 -10.39
CA GLY A 93 -7.92 6.59 -9.91
C GLY A 93 -8.38 6.67 -8.45
N GLN A 94 -8.36 5.58 -7.69
CA GLN A 94 -8.75 5.58 -6.28
C GLN A 94 -7.54 5.60 -5.35
N PHE A 95 -7.73 6.18 -4.16
CA PHE A 95 -6.79 6.03 -3.05
C PHE A 95 -7.20 4.85 -2.18
N ALA A 96 -6.20 4.18 -1.62
CA ALA A 96 -6.43 3.19 -0.58
C ALA A 96 -5.46 3.42 0.59
N LEU A 97 -5.95 3.17 1.81
CA LEU A 97 -5.12 3.08 2.99
C LEU A 97 -5.03 1.62 3.40
N LEU A 98 -3.82 1.09 3.37
CA LEU A 98 -3.51 -0.30 3.69
C LEU A 98 -2.75 -0.35 5.01
N LYS A 99 -2.67 -1.54 5.60
CA LYS A 99 -1.90 -1.80 6.80
C LYS A 99 -1.05 -3.06 6.61
N THR A 100 0.14 -3.11 7.20
CA THR A 100 0.90 -4.37 7.29
C THR A 100 0.19 -5.33 8.23
N HIS A 101 0.36 -6.63 7.98
CA HIS A 101 -0.04 -7.65 8.94
C HIS A 101 0.90 -7.66 10.15
N GLU A 102 2.20 -7.57 9.87
CA GLU A 102 3.29 -7.51 10.84
C GLU A 102 3.26 -6.23 11.68
N ARG A 103 3.67 -6.33 12.95
CA ARG A 103 3.93 -5.18 13.84
C ARG A 103 5.42 -4.84 13.80
N VAL A 104 5.80 -3.73 13.20
CA VAL A 104 7.21 -3.35 13.07
C VAL A 104 7.65 -2.57 14.32
N GLU A 105 8.75 -2.99 14.93
CA GLU A 105 9.46 -2.23 15.97
C GLU A 105 10.76 -1.70 15.38
N VAL A 106 10.96 -0.38 15.44
CA VAL A 106 12.18 0.28 14.98
C VAL A 106 12.93 0.77 16.22
N PRO A 107 14.09 0.20 16.57
CA PRO A 107 14.86 0.66 17.72
C PRO A 107 15.42 2.08 17.49
N ARG A 108 15.83 2.77 18.55
CA ARG A 108 16.36 4.14 18.47
C ARG A 108 17.62 4.31 17.62
N ASP A 109 18.37 3.24 17.44
CA ASP A 109 19.61 3.23 16.66
C ASP A 109 19.36 3.00 15.17
N TYR A 110 18.09 2.88 14.77
CA TYR A 110 17.68 2.57 13.41
C TYR A 110 16.57 3.49 12.96
N MET A 111 16.52 3.68 11.64
CA MET A 111 15.31 4.09 10.94
C MET A 111 14.94 2.98 9.95
N ALA A 112 13.68 2.94 9.51
CA ALA A 112 13.29 2.02 8.45
C ALA A 112 12.71 2.76 7.25
N LEU A 113 12.82 2.17 6.08
CA LEU A 113 12.18 2.63 4.84
C LEU A 113 11.20 1.56 4.38
N ILE A 114 10.01 1.97 3.94
CA ILE A 114 8.99 1.04 3.44
C ILE A 114 8.67 1.34 1.97
N SER A 115 8.65 0.27 1.16
CA SER A 115 8.29 0.32 -0.25
C SER A 115 7.29 -0.78 -0.58
N LEU A 116 6.52 -0.60 -1.65
CA LEU A 116 5.82 -1.71 -2.31
C LEU A 116 6.82 -2.61 -3.04
N ARG A 117 6.47 -3.89 -3.18
CA ARG A 117 7.17 -4.79 -4.11
C ARG A 117 7.03 -4.29 -5.54
N SER A 118 8.12 -4.38 -6.31
CA SER A 118 8.18 -3.87 -7.68
C SER A 118 7.06 -4.40 -8.57
N GLY A 119 6.70 -5.68 -8.45
CA GLY A 119 5.62 -6.27 -9.25
C GLY A 119 4.25 -5.62 -9.03
N THR A 120 3.96 -5.14 -7.81
CA THR A 120 2.71 -4.43 -7.52
C THR A 120 2.82 -2.95 -7.88
N LYS A 121 3.98 -2.33 -7.61
CA LYS A 121 4.26 -0.93 -7.95
C LYS A 121 4.11 -0.66 -9.46
N LEU A 122 4.63 -1.56 -10.30
CA LEU A 122 4.59 -1.42 -11.76
C LEU A 122 3.18 -1.59 -12.37
N LYS A 123 2.21 -2.10 -11.61
CA LYS A 123 0.79 -2.11 -12.03
C LYS A 123 0.13 -0.73 -11.96
N GLY A 124 0.86 0.29 -11.50
CA GLY A 124 0.35 1.65 -11.30
C GLY A 124 0.04 1.97 -9.84
N LEU A 125 0.40 1.12 -8.88
CA LEU A 125 0.19 1.40 -7.45
C LEU A 125 1.32 2.29 -6.92
N VAL A 126 1.00 3.54 -6.62
CA VAL A 126 1.94 4.58 -6.19
C VAL A 126 1.81 4.81 -4.70
N ASN A 127 2.94 4.93 -3.99
CA ASN A 127 2.94 5.37 -2.59
C ASN A 127 2.64 6.87 -2.52
N VAL A 128 1.65 7.26 -1.74
CA VAL A 128 1.32 8.66 -1.45
C VAL A 128 1.47 9.03 0.02
N SER A 129 1.88 8.06 0.84
CA SER A 129 2.25 8.24 2.24
C SER A 129 3.76 8.48 2.40
N GLY A 130 4.20 8.67 3.65
CA GLY A 130 5.62 8.74 4.01
C GLY A 130 6.39 7.48 3.60
N PHE A 131 7.68 7.64 3.33
CA PHE A 131 8.55 6.55 2.90
C PHE A 131 9.42 5.98 4.03
N HIS A 132 9.50 6.69 5.16
CA HIS A 132 10.29 6.31 6.33
C HIS A 132 9.39 5.91 7.50
N VAL A 133 9.98 5.13 8.39
CA VAL A 133 9.44 4.76 9.70
C VAL A 133 10.45 5.22 10.73
N ASP A 134 9.97 6.06 11.64
CA ASP A 134 10.82 6.75 12.61
C ASP A 134 11.43 5.80 13.64
N PRO A 135 12.58 6.17 14.24
CA PRO A 135 13.11 5.48 15.40
C PRO A 135 12.07 5.43 16.53
N ASN A 136 12.07 4.35 17.32
CA ASN A 136 11.11 4.09 18.40
C ASN A 136 9.65 3.87 17.93
N TYR A 137 9.40 3.71 16.63
CA TYR A 137 8.10 3.29 16.13
C TYR A 137 7.79 1.85 16.56
N GLU A 138 6.56 1.61 17.00
CA GLU A 138 6.04 0.27 17.29
C GLU A 138 4.63 0.16 16.71
N GLY A 139 4.38 -0.93 15.97
CA GLY A 139 3.04 -1.30 15.52
C GLY A 139 2.96 -1.58 14.03
N PRO A 140 1.77 -1.81 13.50
CA PRO A 140 1.58 -2.10 12.09
C PRO A 140 1.68 -0.83 11.24
N ILE A 141 2.46 -0.89 10.16
CA ILE A 141 2.71 0.27 9.29
C ILE A 141 1.46 0.54 8.45
N GLN A 142 0.96 1.77 8.53
CA GLN A 142 -0.08 2.27 7.65
C GLN A 142 0.54 2.81 6.37
N TYR A 143 0.01 2.41 5.23
CA TYR A 143 0.59 2.69 3.93
C TYR A 143 -0.47 3.19 2.97
N GLY A 144 -0.36 4.47 2.61
CA GLY A 144 -1.29 5.14 1.69
C GLY A 144 -0.85 4.95 0.25
N VAL A 145 -1.75 4.46 -0.60
CA VAL A 145 -1.49 4.20 -2.01
C VAL A 145 -2.53 4.85 -2.91
N PHE A 146 -2.11 5.15 -4.13
CA PHE A 146 -2.97 5.64 -5.22
C PHE A 146 -2.80 4.73 -6.43
N ASN A 147 -3.91 4.25 -7.00
CA ASN A 147 -3.86 3.51 -8.25
C ASN A 147 -3.85 4.49 -9.44
N ALA A 148 -2.66 4.81 -9.93
CA ALA A 148 -2.47 5.59 -11.15
C ALA A 148 -2.61 4.76 -12.44
N GLY A 149 -2.77 3.44 -12.31
CA GLY A 149 -2.97 2.54 -13.44
C GLY A 149 -4.39 2.62 -14.02
N PRO A 150 -4.58 2.20 -15.28
CA PRO A 150 -5.89 2.19 -15.93
C PRO A 150 -6.80 1.05 -15.45
N THR A 151 -6.23 0.02 -14.80
CA THR A 151 -6.95 -1.20 -14.40
C THR A 151 -7.09 -1.30 -12.88
N THR A 152 -8.14 -1.98 -12.43
CA THR A 152 -8.31 -2.35 -11.03
C THR A 152 -7.16 -3.26 -10.56
N ILE A 153 -6.53 -2.92 -9.44
CA ILE A 153 -5.49 -3.73 -8.81
C ILE A 153 -6.15 -4.57 -7.72
N VAL A 154 -5.99 -5.90 -7.81
CA VAL A 154 -6.47 -6.85 -6.81
C VAL A 154 -5.30 -7.24 -5.90
N LEU A 155 -5.49 -7.09 -4.59
CA LEU A 155 -4.53 -7.51 -3.57
C LEU A 155 -5.18 -8.56 -2.68
N ARG A 156 -4.43 -9.55 -2.21
CA ARG A 156 -4.95 -10.61 -1.33
C ARG A 156 -4.38 -10.49 0.07
N ARG A 157 -5.23 -10.88 1.03
CA ARG A 157 -4.93 -10.97 2.44
C ARG A 157 -3.71 -11.84 2.65
N ARG A 158 -2.76 -11.36 3.46
CA ARG A 158 -1.51 -12.03 3.81
C ARG A 158 -0.54 -12.27 2.63
N ASP A 159 -0.79 -11.75 1.44
CA ASP A 159 0.21 -11.80 0.36
C ASP A 159 1.38 -10.84 0.68
N PRO A 160 2.63 -11.21 0.33
CA PRO A 160 3.78 -10.31 0.45
C PRO A 160 3.61 -9.09 -0.45
N LEU A 161 3.47 -7.91 0.17
CA LEU A 161 3.12 -6.66 -0.52
C LEU A 161 4.17 -5.57 -0.30
N PHE A 162 4.73 -5.49 0.90
CA PHE A 162 5.67 -4.44 1.28
C PHE A 162 7.07 -5.00 1.47
N LEU A 163 8.05 -4.12 1.35
CA LEU A 163 9.45 -4.34 1.65
C LEU A 163 9.84 -3.30 2.69
N VAL A 164 10.39 -3.76 3.81
CA VAL A 164 10.99 -2.87 4.81
C VAL A 164 12.50 -3.03 4.79
N PHE A 165 13.20 -1.90 4.74
CA PHE A 165 14.65 -1.78 4.79
C PHE A 165 15.01 -1.11 6.10
N PHE A 166 15.97 -1.67 6.82
CA PHE A 166 16.49 -1.04 8.03
C PHE A 166 17.80 -0.33 7.70
N TYR A 167 17.95 0.86 8.27
CA TYR A 167 19.16 1.68 8.18
C TYR A 167 19.65 1.98 9.59
N ARG A 168 20.92 1.66 9.85
CA ARG A 168 21.53 1.95 11.15
C ARG A 168 22.01 3.40 11.17
N LEU A 169 21.57 4.14 12.17
CA LEU A 169 22.00 5.52 12.40
C LEU A 169 23.44 5.55 12.91
N ALA A 170 24.13 6.66 12.65
CA ALA A 170 25.49 6.88 13.17
C ALA A 170 25.51 6.92 14.70
N GLU A 171 24.49 7.56 15.26
CA GLU A 171 24.24 7.71 16.68
C GLU A 171 22.76 7.42 16.97
N SER A 172 22.44 7.03 18.19
CA SER A 172 21.07 6.81 18.64
C SER A 172 20.25 8.09 18.47
N ALA A 173 19.05 7.99 17.89
CA ALA A 173 18.19 9.14 17.74
C ALA A 173 17.82 9.75 19.10
N GLU A 174 17.93 11.07 19.19
CA GLU A 174 17.44 11.80 20.36
C GLU A 174 15.92 11.65 20.48
N LYS A 175 15.40 11.85 21.69
CA LYS A 175 13.98 11.61 22.00
C LYS A 175 13.04 12.49 21.15
N GLU A 176 13.47 13.66 20.71
CA GLU A 176 12.69 14.57 19.87
C GLU A 176 12.54 14.10 18.41
N TYR A 177 13.49 13.29 17.92
CA TYR A 177 13.45 12.68 16.57
C TYR A 177 12.86 11.27 16.58
N CYS A 178 12.47 10.77 17.75
CA CYS A 178 11.79 9.49 17.88
C CYS A 178 10.28 9.65 17.64
N TYR A 179 9.65 8.57 17.18
CA TYR A 179 8.20 8.48 17.13
C TYR A 179 7.60 8.67 18.53
N GLY A 180 6.91 9.81 18.72
CA GLY A 180 6.23 10.15 19.97
C GLY A 180 4.76 9.69 20.03
N GLY A 181 4.25 9.11 18.94
CA GLY A 181 2.87 8.65 18.85
C GLY A 181 2.64 7.31 19.56
N LYS A 182 1.37 6.96 19.77
CA LYS A 182 1.01 5.59 20.18
C LYS A 182 0.95 4.68 18.94
N PRO A 183 1.22 3.37 19.08
CA PRO A 183 0.94 2.38 18.05
C PRO A 183 -0.51 2.48 17.59
N LYS A 184 -0.74 2.71 16.30
CA LYS A 184 -2.09 2.75 15.72
C LYS A 184 -2.43 1.37 15.17
N GLU A 185 -3.03 0.53 16.02
CA GLU A 185 -3.46 -0.82 15.64
C GLU A 185 -4.59 -0.81 14.60
N ARG A 186 -5.32 0.29 14.49
CA ARG A 186 -6.35 0.50 13.47
C ARG A 186 -5.94 1.61 12.52
N LEU A 187 -6.46 1.55 11.29
CA LEU A 187 -6.35 2.64 10.35
C LEU A 187 -6.80 3.96 10.98
N ASP A 188 -5.99 5.00 10.80
CA ASP A 188 -6.26 6.29 11.43
C ASP A 188 -7.48 6.95 10.79
N GLY A 189 -8.51 7.19 11.62
CA GLY A 189 -9.72 7.91 11.21
C GLY A 189 -9.43 9.32 10.67
N GLY A 190 -8.36 9.98 11.13
CA GLY A 190 -7.93 11.28 10.60
C GLY A 190 -7.45 11.17 9.16
N LEU A 191 -6.61 10.18 8.85
CA LEU A 191 -6.15 9.89 7.48
C LEU A 191 -7.31 9.48 6.57
N ILE A 192 -8.22 8.64 7.06
CA ILE A 192 -9.43 8.26 6.31
C ILE A 192 -10.27 9.49 5.99
N SER A 193 -10.51 10.37 6.96
CA SER A 193 -11.27 11.61 6.75
C SER A 193 -10.60 12.55 5.75
N ALA A 194 -9.26 12.68 5.80
CA ALA A 194 -8.50 13.48 4.85
C ALA A 194 -8.53 12.93 3.42
N LEU A 195 -8.62 11.60 3.28
CA LEU A 195 -8.76 10.93 1.98
C LEU A 195 -10.22 10.87 1.51
N LYS A 196 -11.20 11.10 2.40
CA LYS A 196 -12.63 11.00 2.08
C LYS A 196 -13.05 12.15 1.17
N GLY A 197 -13.38 11.81 -0.07
CA GLY A 197 -13.82 12.73 -1.10
C GLY A 197 -13.89 12.01 -2.43
N ARG A 198 -14.56 12.57 -3.44
CA ARG A 198 -14.50 12.01 -4.80
C ARG A 198 -13.08 12.23 -5.32
N PRO A 199 -12.27 11.17 -5.55
CA PRO A 199 -10.99 11.38 -6.18
C PRO A 199 -11.26 11.86 -7.61
N VAL A 200 -10.90 13.11 -7.88
CA VAL A 200 -10.87 13.63 -9.24
C VAL A 200 -9.65 13.01 -9.89
N SER A 201 -9.88 11.93 -10.62
CA SER A 201 -8.85 11.17 -11.32
C SER A 201 -9.10 11.24 -12.83
N LEU A 202 -8.07 11.02 -13.63
CA LEU A 202 -8.23 10.93 -15.09
C LEU A 202 -9.17 9.79 -15.47
N ALA A 203 -9.15 8.69 -14.71
CA ALA A 203 -10.03 7.55 -14.94
C ALA A 203 -11.50 7.86 -14.65
N SER A 204 -11.80 8.67 -13.62
CA SER A 204 -13.17 9.12 -13.36
C SER A 204 -13.63 10.15 -14.39
N LEU A 205 -12.75 11.05 -14.82
CA LEU A 205 -13.07 12.01 -15.89
C LEU A 205 -13.38 11.31 -17.23
N ASP A 206 -12.64 10.26 -17.58
CA ASP A 206 -12.90 9.48 -18.79
C ASP A 206 -14.30 8.82 -18.77
N LYS A 207 -14.68 8.24 -17.63
CA LYS A 207 -16.03 7.70 -17.41
C LYS A 207 -17.11 8.77 -17.52
N ASP A 208 -16.89 9.94 -16.91
CA ASP A 208 -17.82 11.05 -16.96
C ASP A 208 -18.00 11.56 -18.40
N VAL A 209 -16.90 11.67 -19.16
CA VAL A 209 -16.91 12.06 -20.58
C VAL A 209 -17.68 11.04 -21.42
N ASP A 210 -17.48 9.75 -21.19
CA ASP A 210 -18.21 8.71 -21.94
C ASP A 210 -19.70 8.69 -21.59
N SER A 211 -20.05 8.91 -20.33
CA SER A 211 -21.45 9.07 -19.92
C SER A 211 -22.10 10.29 -20.58
N LEU A 212 -21.35 11.40 -20.71
CA LEU A 212 -21.80 12.61 -21.38
C LEU A 212 -22.00 12.39 -22.89
N LYS A 213 -21.07 11.69 -23.56
CA LYS A 213 -21.22 11.31 -24.98
C LYS A 213 -22.47 10.45 -25.20
N LEU A 214 -22.77 9.52 -24.29
CA LEU A 214 -23.97 8.68 -24.37
C LEU A 214 -25.25 9.54 -24.24
N GLN A 215 -25.30 10.43 -23.25
CA GLN A 215 -26.42 11.35 -23.09
C GLN A 215 -26.62 12.22 -24.33
N VAL A 216 -25.55 12.81 -24.87
CA VAL A 216 -25.58 13.61 -26.10
C VAL A 216 -26.08 12.78 -27.28
N ARG A 217 -25.64 11.52 -27.45
CA ARG A 217 -26.15 10.63 -28.52
C ARG A 217 -27.64 10.36 -28.38
N ILE A 218 -28.13 10.10 -27.17
CA ILE A 218 -29.56 9.89 -26.90
C ILE A 218 -30.35 11.16 -27.26
N PHE A 219 -29.87 12.33 -26.82
CA PHE A 219 -30.51 13.60 -27.16
C PHE A 219 -30.53 13.85 -28.67
N ILE A 220 -29.41 13.66 -29.38
CA ILE A 220 -29.36 13.80 -30.84
C ILE A 220 -30.33 12.82 -31.52
N GLY A 221 -30.44 11.59 -31.02
CA GLY A 221 -31.41 10.61 -31.52
C GLY A 221 -32.86 11.06 -31.34
N LEU A 222 -33.23 11.52 -30.15
CA LEU A 222 -34.58 12.03 -29.83
C LEU A 222 -34.92 13.29 -30.64
N PHE A 223 -33.99 14.24 -30.74
CA PHE A 223 -34.18 15.45 -31.55
C PHE A 223 -34.23 15.11 -33.03
N GLY A 224 -33.42 14.16 -33.51
CA GLY A 224 -33.43 13.71 -34.89
C GLY A 224 -34.76 13.06 -35.29
N THR A 225 -35.32 12.20 -34.43
CA THR A 225 -36.63 11.57 -34.69
C THR A 225 -37.77 12.58 -34.61
N LEU A 226 -37.76 13.49 -33.62
CA LEU A 226 -38.74 14.56 -33.52
C LEU A 226 -38.68 15.50 -34.74
N PHE A 227 -37.47 15.89 -35.15
CA PHE A 227 -37.25 16.74 -36.32
C PHE A 227 -37.76 16.06 -37.60
N ALA A 228 -37.44 14.78 -37.80
CA ALA A 228 -37.94 14.01 -38.94
C ALA A 228 -39.47 13.91 -38.95
N ALA A 229 -40.11 13.72 -37.79
CA ALA A 229 -41.56 13.66 -37.67
C ALA A 229 -42.22 15.01 -38.01
N VAL A 230 -41.66 16.12 -37.54
CA VAL A 230 -42.14 17.49 -37.87
C VAL A 230 -42.01 17.77 -39.35
N VAL A 231 -40.86 17.45 -39.96
CA VAL A 231 -40.65 17.62 -41.41
C VAL A 231 -41.64 16.77 -42.22
N ALA A 232 -41.85 15.50 -41.83
CA ALA A 232 -42.82 14.63 -42.50
C ALA A 232 -44.25 15.17 -42.41
N LEU A 233 -44.64 15.74 -41.26
CA LEU A 233 -45.94 16.38 -41.09
C LEU A 233 -46.10 17.60 -42.01
N ILE A 234 -45.08 18.47 -42.08
CA ILE A 234 -45.09 19.65 -42.95
C ILE A 234 -45.23 19.24 -44.42
N VAL A 235 -44.45 18.26 -44.87
CA VAL A 235 -44.52 17.75 -46.26
C VAL A 235 -45.91 17.20 -46.56
N LYS A 236 -46.51 16.46 -45.62
CA LYS A 236 -47.87 15.93 -45.79
C LYS A 236 -48.91 17.06 -45.91
N VAL A 237 -48.85 18.08 -45.04
CA VAL A 237 -49.77 19.23 -45.10
C VAL A 237 -49.65 19.97 -46.42
N VAL A 238 -48.43 20.18 -46.92
CA VAL A 238 -48.21 20.86 -48.22
C VAL A 238 -48.69 20.03 -49.40
N ALA A 239 -48.57 18.69 -49.35
CA ALA A 239 -49.04 17.81 -50.42
C ALA A 239 -50.57 17.68 -50.48
N ASP A 240 -51.25 17.83 -49.34
CA ASP A 240 -52.72 17.78 -49.23
C ASP A 240 -53.40 19.16 -49.48
N SER A 241 -52.63 20.23 -49.74
CA SER A 241 -53.10 21.60 -50.02
C SER A 241 -53.10 21.92 -51.52
#